data_AF-A0AAW8LCS1-F1
#
_entry.id   AF-A0AAW8LCS1-F1
#
_cell.length_a   1.000
_cell.length_b   1.000
_cell.length_c   1.000
_cell.angle_alpha   90.00
_cell.angle_beta   90.00
_cell.angle_gamma   90.00
#
_symmetry.space_group_name_H-M   'P 1'
#
loop_
_entity.id
_entity.type
_entity.pdbx_description
1 polymer ?
#
loop_
_entity_poly.entity_id
_entity_poly.type
_entity_poly.pdbx_seq_one_letter_code
_entity_poly.pdbx_strand_id
1 'polypeptide(L)' 'MTSKSAVVALNPNQLTEFVSANRGAARSELIDQLDLITMTHCLKTYKNNQTRVAEVLGINRGTLRKRMLDLGLMGKTF' A
#
# COMPACT_ATOMS: atom_id res chain seq x y z
N MET A 1 24.01 -5.06 5.80
CA MET A 1 23.65 -4.91 4.37
C MET A 1 22.42 -5.77 4.10
N THR A 2 21.24 -5.17 4.02
CA THR A 2 20.03 -5.87 3.53
C THR A 2 20.06 -5.85 2.01
N SER A 3 20.06 -7.03 1.39
CA SER A 3 19.92 -7.15 -0.07
C SER A 3 18.59 -6.52 -0.48
N LYS A 4 18.62 -5.45 -1.29
CA LYS A 4 17.41 -4.84 -1.87
C LYS A 4 16.93 -5.72 -3.03
N SER A 5 16.38 -6.88 -2.71
CA SER A 5 15.59 -7.62 -3.69
C SER A 5 14.29 -6.86 -3.91
N ALA A 6 14.00 -6.48 -5.16
CA ALA A 6 12.75 -5.83 -5.49
C ALA A 6 11.58 -6.78 -5.20
N VAL A 7 10.68 -6.36 -4.31
CA VAL A 7 9.45 -7.12 -4.01
C VAL A 7 8.40 -6.94 -5.12
N VAL A 8 8.46 -5.82 -5.86
CA VAL A 8 7.56 -5.51 -6.97
C VAL A 8 8.33 -5.61 -8.29
N ALA A 9 7.87 -6.48 -9.19
CA ALA A 9 8.33 -6.58 -10.56
C ALA A 9 7.13 -6.43 -11.50
N LEU A 10 7.13 -5.39 -12.32
CA LEU A 10 6.05 -5.10 -13.27
C LEU A 10 6.48 -5.49 -14.68
N ASN A 11 5.60 -6.14 -15.43
CA ASN A 11 5.80 -6.36 -16.86
C ASN A 11 5.68 -5.01 -17.60
N PRO A 12 6.66 -4.63 -18.46
CA PRO A 12 6.63 -3.35 -19.17
C PRO A 12 5.40 -3.12 -20.06
N ASN A 13 4.88 -4.17 -20.69
CA ASN A 13 3.70 -4.05 -21.56
C ASN A 13 2.45 -3.79 -20.71
N GLN A 14 2.28 -4.54 -19.62
CA GLN A 14 1.17 -4.32 -18.67
C GLN A 14 1.25 -2.92 -18.05
N LEU A 15 2.45 -2.44 -17.71
CA LEU A 15 2.63 -1.09 -17.19
C LEU A 15 2.24 -0.03 -18.23
N THR A 16 2.62 -0.22 -19.49
CA THR A 16 2.27 0.70 -20.58
C THR A 16 0.76 0.78 -20.79
N GLU A 17 0.09 -0.37 -20.82
CA GLU A 17 -1.38 -0.45 -20.90
C GLU A 17 -2.05 0.21 -19.69
N PHE A 18 -1.55 -0.07 -18.49
CA PHE A 18 -2.06 0.52 -17.25
C PHE A 18 -1.94 2.05 -17.23
N VAL A 19 -0.77 2.58 -17.62
CA VAL A 19 -0.53 4.02 -17.68
C VAL A 19 -1.44 4.68 -18.71
N SER A 20 -1.67 4.02 -19.85
CA SER A 20 -2.55 4.53 -20.90
C SER A 20 -4.01 4.54 -20.45
N ALA A 21 -4.47 3.48 -19.77
CA ALA A 21 -5.82 3.37 -19.24
C ALA A 21 -6.11 4.35 -18.09
N ASN A 22 -5.10 4.69 -17.28
CA ASN A 22 -5.23 5.56 -16.10
C ASN A 22 -4.57 6.92 -16.34
N ARG A 23 -4.78 7.53 -17.51
CA ARG A 23 -4.13 8.81 -17.88
C ARG A 23 -4.41 9.90 -16.83
N GLY A 24 -3.34 10.47 -16.28
CA GLY A 24 -3.41 11.50 -15.23
C GLY A 24 -3.53 10.97 -13.80
N ALA A 25 -3.83 9.68 -13.61
CA ALA A 25 -4.01 9.05 -12.29
C ALA A 25 -3.14 7.79 -12.07
N ALA A 26 -2.42 7.31 -13.10
CA ALA A 26 -1.69 6.05 -13.04
C ALA A 26 -0.75 5.92 -11.83
N ARG A 27 -0.07 7.01 -11.46
CA ARG A 27 0.80 7.02 -10.27
C ARG A 27 0.01 6.82 -8.97
N SER A 28 -1.08 7.57 -8.77
CA SER A 28 -1.88 7.43 -7.55
C SER A 28 -2.50 6.04 -7.47
N GLU A 29 -3.03 5.53 -8.58
CA GLU A 29 -3.63 4.18 -8.62
C GLU A 29 -2.62 3.08 -8.28
N LEU A 30 -1.38 3.16 -8.79
CA LEU A 30 -0.33 2.20 -8.42
C LEU A 30 0.01 2.27 -6.93
N ILE A 31 0.08 3.47 -6.36
CA ILE A 31 0.37 3.65 -4.93
C ILE A 31 -0.79 3.14 -4.09
N ASP A 32 -2.04 3.38 -4.50
CA ASP A 32 -3.25 2.88 -3.83
C ASP A 32 -3.27 1.35 -3.81
N GLN A 33 -2.96 0.70 -4.93
CA GLN A 33 -2.86 -0.76 -4.99
C GLN A 33 -1.75 -1.31 -4.10
N LEU A 34 -0.57 -0.69 -4.13
CA LEU A 34 0.57 -1.12 -3.31
C LEU A 34 0.29 -0.92 -1.81
N ASP A 35 -0.26 0.23 -1.43
CA ASP A 35 -0.63 0.52 -0.05
C ASP A 35 -1.71 -0.44 0.43
N LEU A 36 -2.74 -0.72 -0.39
CA LEU A 36 -3.80 -1.65 -0.04
C LEU A 36 -3.24 -3.03 0.31
N ILE A 37 -2.37 -3.57 -0.54
CA ILE A 37 -1.72 -4.88 -0.32
C ILE A 37 -0.85 -4.85 0.94
N THR A 38 0.02 -3.85 1.04
CA THR A 38 1.02 -3.77 2.11
C THR A 38 0.37 -3.52 3.47
N MET A 39 -0.55 -2.56 3.55
CA MET A 39 -1.26 -2.23 4.79
C MET A 39 -2.16 -3.37 5.23
N THR A 40 -2.88 -4.04 4.31
CA THR A 40 -3.69 -5.22 4.65
C THR A 40 -2.82 -6.31 5.25
N HIS A 41 -1.65 -6.58 4.65
CA HIS A 41 -0.72 -7.58 5.18
C HIS A 41 -0.24 -7.19 6.59
N CYS A 42 0.21 -5.95 6.80
CA CYS A 42 0.66 -5.50 8.12
C CYS A 42 -0.45 -5.53 9.17
N LEU A 43 -1.67 -5.12 8.83
CA LEU A 43 -2.83 -5.15 9.75
C LEU A 43 -3.12 -6.59 10.20
N LYS A 44 -3.10 -7.57 9.30
CA LYS A 44 -3.24 -8.99 9.64
C LYS A 44 -2.10 -9.46 10.54
N THR A 45 -0.86 -9.24 10.11
CA THR A 45 0.35 -9.71 10.80
C THR A 45 0.45 -9.16 12.23
N TYR A 46 0.07 -7.89 12.43
CA TYR A 46 0.14 -7.22 13.73
C TYR A 46 -1.22 -7.12 14.44
N LYS A 47 -2.19 -7.96 14.07
CA LYS A 47 -3.50 -8.09 14.74
C LYS A 47 -4.20 -6.74 14.95
N ASN A 48 -4.24 -5.92 13.91
CA ASN A 48 -4.86 -4.59 13.90
C ASN A 48 -4.21 -3.54 14.83
N ASN A 49 -3.00 -3.79 15.34
CA ASN A 49 -2.26 -2.77 16.10
C ASN A 49 -1.75 -1.65 15.17
N GLN A 50 -2.57 -0.61 15.00
CA GLN A 50 -2.28 0.52 14.12
C GLN A 50 -1.00 1.26 14.47
N THR A 51 -0.64 1.35 15.76
CA THR A 51 0.61 2.00 16.19
C THR A 51 1.81 1.20 15.67
N ARG A 52 1.80 -0.12 15.87
CA ARG A 52 2.87 -1.00 15.38
C ARG A 52 2.93 -1.05 13.86
N VAL A 53 1.78 -1.04 13.17
CA VAL A 53 1.73 -0.98 11.71
C VAL A 53 2.34 0.34 11.20
N ALA A 54 2.02 1.47 11.84
CA ALA A 54 2.59 2.76 11.48
C ALA A 54 4.12 2.80 11.67
N GLU A 55 4.61 2.24 12.78
CA GLU A 55 6.05 2.09 13.05
C GLU A 55 6.76 1.23 12.00
N VAL A 56 6.20 0.06 11.66
CA VAL A 56 6.79 -0.87 10.67
C VAL A 56 6.79 -0.26 9.26
N LEU A 57 5.73 0.45 8.88
CA LEU A 57 5.65 1.13 7.60
C LEU A 57 6.45 2.45 7.58
N GLY A 58 6.98 2.89 8.73
CA GLY A 58 7.77 4.12 8.83
C GLY A 58 6.95 5.39 8.57
N ILE A 59 5.65 5.38 8.87
CA ILE A 59 4.76 6.53 8.68
C ILE A 59 4.13 6.98 9.98
N ASN A 60 3.68 8.23 10.04
CA ASN A 60 2.90 8.72 11.17
C ASN A 60 1.56 7.96 11.27
N ARG A 61 1.12 7.64 12.50
CA ARG A 61 -0.16 6.97 12.75
C ARG A 61 -1.38 7.72 12.19
N GLY A 62 -1.38 9.05 12.22
CA GLY A 62 -2.42 9.89 11.61
C GLY A 62 -2.49 9.69 10.10
N THR A 63 -1.33 9.65 9.43
CA THR A 63 -1.22 9.35 8.00
C THR A 63 -1.72 7.94 7.70
N LEU A 64 -1.32 6.95 8.49
CA LEU A 64 -1.82 5.57 8.36
C LEU A 64 -3.35 5.54 8.43
N ARG A 65 -3.95 6.17 9.43
CA ARG A 65 -5.41 6.18 9.63
C ARG A 65 -6.14 6.84 8.48
N LYS A 66 -5.65 8.00 7.99
CA LYS A 66 -6.21 8.66 6.81
C LYS A 66 -6.16 7.73 5.60
N ARG A 67 -5.01 7.08 5.38
CA ARG A 67 -4.85 6.15 4.26
C ARG A 67 -5.74 4.91 4.38
N MET A 68 -5.90 4.37 5.58
CA MET A 68 -6.86 3.28 5.85
C MET A 68 -8.30 3.70 5.55
N LEU A 69 -8.68 4.95 5.81
CA LEU A 69 -9.99 5.47 5.46
C LEU A 69 -10.16 5.56 3.94
N ASP A 70 -9.19 6.19 3.25
CA ASP A 70 -9.21 6.37 1.79
C ASP A 70 -9.29 5.01 1.05
N LEU A 71 -8.61 3.99 1.57
CA LEU A 71 -8.60 2.63 0.99
C LEU A 71 -9.73 1.72 1.49
N GLY A 72 -10.66 2.22 2.31
CA GLY A 72 -11.77 1.44 2.86
C GLY A 72 -11.33 0.27 3.75
N LEU A 73 -10.23 0.43 4.49
CA LEU A 73 -9.70 -0.51 5.48
C LEU A 73 -10.13 -0.18 6.91
N MET A 74 -10.67 1.03 7.14
CA MET A 74 -11.16 1.44 8.45
C MET A 74 -12.36 0.58 8.90
N GLY A 75 -12.30 0.04 10.11
CA GLY A 75 -13.38 -0.79 10.67
C GLY A 75 -13.43 -2.24 10.16
N LYS A 76 -12.58 -2.61 9.19
CA LYS A 76 -12.43 -4.01 8.79
C LYS A 76 -11.73 -4.81 9.87
N THR A 77 -12.20 -6.04 10.10
CA THR A 77 -11.56 -7.02 10.97
C THR A 77 -10.64 -7.89 10.11
N PHE A 78 -9.36 -7.95 10.51
CA PHE A 78 -8.30 -8.68 9.81
C PHE A 78 -7.69 -9.75 10.69
#